data_AF-A0ABD1EID9-F1
#
_entry.id   AF-A0ABD1EID9-F1
#
_cell.length_a   1.000
_cell.length_b   1.000
_cell.length_c   1.000
_cell.angle_alpha   90.00
_cell.angle_beta   90.00
_cell.angle_gamma   90.00
#
_symmetry.space_group_name_H-M   'P 1'
#
loop_
_entity.id
_entity.type
_entity.pdbx_description
1 polymer ?
#
loop_
_entity_poly.entity_id
_entity_poly.type
_entity_poly.pdbx_seq_one_letter_code
_entity_poly.pdbx_strand_id
1 'polypeptide(L)'
;MILTGPSLFIRNIRKVNNHLIKFLSKSTRKPYNNPTSSILKVVTGGFVILGVYKSLYFTKAFAAQGKSENEAKIVKLTSREKRFIRFASVEYDGQLYMTPQDFLESVVEADPRPRLKRKTLSGNDIDRLKDITPPLNQGSPHLFRSLRDKGIISFTEYLFLLSVLTKPQSGFRIAFNMFDTDGNQRVDKNEFLVMEKIFSHAWKGKRGITSEAEPLESTPLQEQYINDEQGLQRRHIVNTTLLIHFFGPKGNNDLNFDNFRRFMTHLQTEVLELEFSEFSKGLPTISEVDFAKILLRYTYLDTDEYDMYLDRLMDRIKEAQGITFEEFYVFCQFLNNLEDFTIAMRMYTLADHPISKDEFHRAVKICTGTNLSSHLVHTVFALFDVDGDGLLSYREFIAIMKDRLHRGFKTYAKNEGWQAFKNCLKQEMKSQ
;
A
#
# COMPACT_ATOMS: atom_id res chain seq x y z
N MET A 1 29.02 52.80 6.07
CA MET A 1 28.20 53.94 5.63
C MET A 1 27.37 53.50 4.43
N ILE A 2 26.07 53.27 4.67
CA ILE A 2 24.93 53.44 3.73
C ILE A 2 24.75 52.48 2.51
N LEU A 3 23.70 51.64 2.65
CA LEU A 3 22.60 51.22 1.72
C LEU A 3 22.87 50.69 0.29
N THR A 4 22.35 49.49 -0.02
CA THR A 4 21.22 49.17 -0.95
C THR A 4 21.31 47.74 -1.54
N GLY A 5 20.21 46.99 -1.53
CA GLY A 5 19.96 45.84 -2.44
C GLY A 5 18.89 46.23 -3.50
N PRO A 6 18.13 45.30 -4.10
CA PRO A 6 18.47 44.01 -4.72
C PRO A 6 17.84 43.89 -6.15
N SER A 7 18.43 43.15 -7.11
CA SER A 7 17.71 42.77 -8.36
C SER A 7 18.62 41.98 -9.31
N LEU A 8 18.48 40.66 -9.41
CA LEU A 8 18.93 39.86 -10.57
C LEU A 8 18.43 38.41 -10.47
N PHE A 9 17.12 38.16 -10.47
CA PHE A 9 16.60 36.81 -10.81
C PHE A 9 15.12 36.80 -11.25
N ILE A 10 14.72 37.67 -12.18
CA ILE A 10 13.47 37.51 -12.94
C ILE A 10 13.75 37.90 -14.40
N ARG A 11 14.30 36.98 -15.19
CA ARG A 11 14.45 37.20 -16.64
C ARG A 11 14.22 35.99 -17.54
N ASN A 12 13.72 34.87 -17.03
CA ASN A 12 13.48 33.66 -17.86
C ASN A 12 12.03 33.17 -18.01
N ILE A 13 11.01 33.97 -17.66
CA ILE A 13 9.58 33.62 -17.89
C ILE A 13 8.93 34.49 -18.99
N ARG A 14 9.72 35.17 -19.84
CA ARG A 14 9.20 36.00 -20.96
C ARG A 14 9.43 35.45 -22.37
N LYS A 15 9.96 34.23 -22.53
CA LYS A 15 10.27 33.67 -23.86
C LYS A 15 9.26 32.67 -24.44
N VAL A 16 8.19 32.30 -23.72
CA VAL A 16 7.23 31.28 -24.22
C VAL A 16 5.96 31.88 -24.83
N ASN A 17 5.63 33.16 -24.60
CA ASN A 17 4.34 33.72 -25.03
C ASN A 17 4.33 34.43 -26.40
N ASN A 18 5.45 34.46 -27.13
CA ASN A 18 5.56 35.17 -28.41
C ASN A 18 5.43 34.27 -29.65
N HIS A 19 5.18 32.97 -29.49
CA HIS A 19 5.06 32.04 -30.64
C HIS A 19 3.61 31.72 -31.06
N LEU A 20 2.59 32.07 -30.27
CA LEU A 20 1.19 31.77 -30.57
C LEU A 20 0.43 32.90 -31.31
N ILE A 21 0.92 34.14 -31.27
CA ILE A 21 0.22 35.30 -31.89
C ILE A 21 0.60 35.49 -33.37
N LYS A 22 1.58 34.74 -33.88
CA LYS A 22 2.04 34.85 -35.28
C LYS A 22 1.35 33.87 -36.25
N PHE A 23 0.41 33.05 -35.79
CA PHE A 23 -0.17 31.95 -36.59
C PHE A 23 -1.61 32.18 -37.09
N LEU A 24 -2.23 33.35 -36.84
CA LEU A 24 -3.58 33.68 -37.37
C LEU A 24 -3.61 34.97 -38.20
N SER A 25 -2.51 35.27 -38.89
CA SER A 25 -2.42 36.37 -39.86
C SER A 25 -1.81 35.86 -41.17
N LYS A 26 -2.64 35.26 -42.04
CA LYS A 26 -2.54 35.32 -43.52
C LYS A 26 -3.53 34.35 -44.15
N SER A 27 -4.68 34.86 -44.61
CA SER A 27 -5.34 34.34 -45.82
C SER A 27 -6.21 35.42 -46.48
N THR A 28 -5.62 36.01 -47.52
CA THR A 28 -6.14 36.60 -48.78
C THR A 28 -7.60 37.09 -48.94
N ARG A 29 -7.71 38.42 -49.11
CA ARG A 29 -8.43 39.27 -50.11
C ARG A 29 -9.57 38.69 -50.99
N LYS A 30 -10.70 39.43 -51.08
CA LYS A 30 -11.13 40.23 -52.26
C LYS A 30 -12.26 41.25 -51.90
N PRO A 31 -12.41 42.38 -52.64
CA PRO A 31 -13.22 43.56 -52.25
C PRO A 31 -14.55 43.66 -53.02
N TYR A 32 -15.51 44.50 -52.60
CA TYR A 32 -16.34 45.37 -53.48
C TYR A 32 -17.27 46.34 -52.70
N ASN A 33 -17.14 47.63 -53.05
CA ASN A 33 -18.03 48.81 -53.06
C ASN A 33 -18.86 49.36 -51.84
N ASN A 34 -18.55 50.64 -51.55
CA ASN A 34 -19.31 51.72 -50.87
C ASN A 34 -20.61 52.12 -51.64
N PRO A 35 -21.48 53.09 -51.20
CA PRO A 35 -21.37 54.07 -50.09
C PRO A 35 -22.64 54.27 -49.23
N THR A 36 -22.52 54.91 -48.06
CA THR A 36 -23.19 56.19 -47.68
C THR A 36 -23.21 56.40 -46.16
N SER A 37 -23.02 57.67 -45.80
CA SER A 37 -22.81 58.18 -44.45
C SER A 37 -24.11 58.36 -43.66
N SER A 38 -23.93 58.37 -42.34
CA SER A 38 -24.75 59.12 -41.37
C SER A 38 -26.06 58.47 -40.94
N ILE A 39 -26.02 57.73 -39.82
CA ILE A 39 -26.85 58.02 -38.63
C ILE A 39 -26.00 57.66 -37.40
N LEU A 40 -25.36 58.69 -36.86
CA LEU A 40 -24.90 58.79 -35.49
C LEU A 40 -26.13 59.02 -34.60
N LYS A 41 -26.10 58.47 -33.37
CA LYS A 41 -27.05 58.66 -32.24
C LYS A 41 -28.16 57.61 -32.12
N VAL A 42 -27.84 56.42 -31.58
CA VAL A 42 -28.72 55.64 -30.66
C VAL A 42 -27.92 54.69 -29.73
N VAL A 43 -26.64 54.39 -30.00
CA VAL A 43 -25.94 53.29 -29.29
C VAL A 43 -25.46 53.63 -27.86
N THR A 44 -25.54 54.87 -27.39
CA THR A 44 -25.10 55.24 -26.02
C THR A 44 -26.05 54.77 -24.90
N GLY A 45 -27.31 54.43 -25.20
CA GLY A 45 -28.26 53.91 -24.18
C GLY A 45 -28.15 52.40 -23.92
N GLY A 46 -27.72 51.61 -24.91
CA GLY A 46 -27.68 50.15 -24.82
C GLY A 46 -26.52 49.61 -23.96
N PHE A 47 -25.39 50.31 -23.95
CA PHE A 47 -24.21 49.87 -23.18
C PHE A 47 -24.31 50.17 -21.68
N VAL A 48 -25.04 51.21 -21.27
CA VAL A 48 -25.26 51.50 -19.84
C VAL A 48 -26.27 50.52 -19.24
N ILE A 49 -27.31 50.14 -19.99
CA ILE A 49 -28.28 49.13 -19.53
C ILE A 49 -27.64 47.74 -19.44
N LEU A 50 -26.81 47.33 -20.42
CA LEU A 50 -26.05 46.08 -20.33
C LEU A 50 -24.99 46.10 -19.22
N GLY A 51 -24.33 47.24 -18.99
CA GLY A 51 -23.35 47.41 -17.90
C GLY A 51 -24.00 47.31 -16.52
N VAL A 52 -25.17 47.94 -16.32
CA VAL A 52 -25.94 47.87 -15.08
C VAL A 52 -26.61 46.52 -14.91
N TYR A 53 -27.11 45.89 -15.98
CA TYR A 53 -27.69 44.54 -15.91
C TYR A 53 -26.61 43.50 -15.59
N LYS A 54 -25.42 43.59 -16.21
CA LYS A 54 -24.30 42.69 -15.91
C LYS A 54 -23.71 42.98 -14.54
N SER A 55 -23.64 44.24 -14.08
CA SER A 55 -23.18 44.59 -12.74
C SER A 55 -24.18 44.19 -11.65
N LEU A 56 -25.49 44.34 -11.85
CA LEU A 56 -26.54 43.87 -10.93
C LEU A 56 -26.69 42.34 -10.94
N TYR A 57 -26.47 41.66 -12.08
CA TYR A 57 -26.36 40.20 -12.10
C TYR A 57 -25.05 39.72 -11.46
N PHE A 58 -23.95 40.46 -11.61
CA PHE A 58 -22.67 40.09 -10.98
C PHE A 58 -22.66 40.40 -9.47
N THR A 59 -23.39 41.41 -9.01
CA THR A 59 -23.60 41.68 -7.58
C THR A 59 -24.73 40.85 -6.96
N LYS A 60 -25.68 40.31 -7.73
CA LYS A 60 -26.60 39.26 -7.27
C LYS A 60 -26.05 37.83 -7.38
N ALA A 61 -24.94 37.61 -8.08
CA ALA A 61 -24.22 36.32 -8.12
C ALA A 61 -23.16 36.17 -7.00
N PHE A 62 -23.01 37.18 -6.13
CA PHE A 62 -22.21 37.12 -4.90
C PHE A 62 -23.05 37.42 -3.64
N ALA A 63 -24.37 37.20 -3.71
CA ALA A 63 -25.18 37.10 -2.51
C ALA A 63 -24.94 35.71 -1.89
N ALA A 64 -24.41 35.72 -0.68
CA ALA A 64 -24.15 34.55 0.15
C ALA A 64 -25.37 33.61 0.20
N GLN A 65 -25.39 32.59 -0.66
CA GLN A 65 -25.93 31.31 -0.26
C GLN A 65 -24.94 30.79 0.78
N GLY A 66 -25.39 30.83 2.03
CA GLY A 66 -24.64 30.27 3.14
C GLY A 66 -24.10 28.92 2.72
N LYS A 67 -22.79 28.75 2.84
CA LYS A 67 -22.19 27.42 2.92
C LYS A 67 -23.06 26.68 3.93
N SER A 68 -23.85 25.71 3.46
CA SER A 68 -24.30 24.67 4.35
C SER A 68 -23.02 24.14 5.00
N GLU A 69 -22.90 24.30 6.31
CA GLU A 69 -21.89 23.67 7.16
C GLU A 69 -22.08 22.14 7.10
N ASN A 70 -21.84 21.58 5.92
CA ASN A 70 -21.90 20.17 5.57
C ASN A 70 -20.90 19.90 4.43
N GLU A 71 -19.76 20.60 4.41
CA GLU A 71 -18.53 19.96 3.97
C GLU A 71 -18.19 18.92 5.05
N ALA A 72 -18.87 17.77 5.00
CA ALA A 72 -18.49 16.59 5.75
C ALA A 72 -16.98 16.45 5.56
N LYS A 73 -16.21 16.54 6.66
CA LYS A 73 -14.76 16.35 6.67
C LYS A 73 -14.46 15.19 5.73
N ILE A 74 -13.90 15.44 4.54
CA ILE A 74 -13.54 14.35 3.63
C ILE A 74 -12.44 13.59 4.34
N VAL A 75 -12.83 12.53 5.03
CA VAL A 75 -11.96 11.64 5.76
C VAL A 75 -10.98 11.08 4.74
N LYS A 76 -9.73 11.52 4.79
CA LYS A 76 -8.70 11.02 3.88
C LYS A 76 -8.36 9.59 4.27
N LEU A 77 -8.95 8.63 3.56
CA LEU A 77 -8.66 7.21 3.71
C LEU A 77 -7.19 6.93 3.42
N THR A 78 -6.57 6.12 4.28
CA THR A 78 -5.25 5.54 4.07
C THR A 78 -5.26 4.59 2.87
N SER A 79 -4.07 4.32 2.30
CA SER A 79 -3.93 3.39 1.17
C SER A 79 -4.46 2.00 1.50
N ARG A 80 -4.27 1.53 2.75
CA ARG A 80 -4.76 0.22 3.23
C ARG A 80 -6.28 0.17 3.34
N GLU A 81 -6.91 1.23 3.87
CA GLU A 81 -8.37 1.34 3.92
C GLU A 81 -8.97 1.36 2.51
N LYS A 82 -8.40 2.14 1.58
CA LYS A 82 -8.86 2.17 0.18
C LYS A 82 -8.75 0.80 -0.47
N ARG A 83 -7.63 0.10 -0.28
CA ARG A 83 -7.42 -1.26 -0.82
C ARG A 83 -8.41 -2.24 -0.22
N PHE A 84 -8.65 -2.18 1.09
CA PHE A 84 -9.67 -3.01 1.75
C PHE A 84 -11.07 -2.77 1.15
N ILE A 85 -11.54 -1.52 1.09
CA ILE A 85 -12.87 -1.17 0.53
C ILE A 85 -12.99 -1.63 -0.92
N ARG A 86 -11.90 -1.50 -1.68
CA ARG A 86 -11.86 -1.85 -3.10
C ARG A 86 -11.99 -3.35 -3.33
N PHE A 87 -11.41 -4.19 -2.47
CA PHE A 87 -11.41 -5.64 -2.62
C PHE A 87 -12.51 -6.35 -1.81
N ALA A 88 -12.98 -5.78 -0.69
CA ALA A 88 -14.07 -6.33 0.12
C ALA A 88 -15.34 -6.59 -0.71
N SER A 89 -15.74 -7.86 -0.83
CA SER A 89 -16.88 -8.30 -1.65
C SER A 89 -18.18 -8.48 -0.88
N VAL A 90 -18.10 -8.59 0.45
CA VAL A 90 -19.24 -8.91 1.31
C VAL A 90 -19.50 -7.80 2.32
N GLU A 91 -20.77 -7.65 2.70
CA GLU A 91 -21.19 -6.74 3.77
C GLU A 91 -22.18 -7.46 4.70
N TYR A 92 -22.14 -7.14 5.98
CA TYR A 92 -23.11 -7.62 6.97
C TYR A 92 -23.47 -6.44 7.88
N ASP A 93 -24.77 -6.14 7.99
CA ASP A 93 -25.28 -5.01 8.80
C ASP A 93 -24.58 -3.66 8.53
N GLY A 94 -24.30 -3.41 7.25
CA GLY A 94 -23.60 -2.20 6.79
C GLY A 94 -22.10 -2.14 7.13
N GLN A 95 -21.51 -3.21 7.68
CA GLN A 95 -20.07 -3.35 7.81
C GLN A 95 -19.48 -4.17 6.65
N LEU A 96 -18.35 -3.71 6.11
CA LEU A 96 -17.62 -4.36 5.04
C LEU A 96 -16.70 -5.46 5.57
N TYR A 97 -16.68 -6.59 4.88
CA TYR A 97 -15.77 -7.70 5.13
C TYR A 97 -15.10 -8.17 3.82
N MET A 98 -13.94 -8.79 3.95
CA MET A 98 -13.30 -9.56 2.88
C MET A 98 -13.60 -11.04 3.05
N THR A 99 -13.78 -11.77 1.96
CA THR A 99 -13.64 -13.22 1.98
C THR A 99 -12.16 -13.62 2.05
N PRO A 100 -11.83 -14.88 2.42
CA PRO A 100 -10.47 -15.40 2.28
C PRO A 100 -9.91 -15.22 0.86
N GLN A 101 -10.73 -15.40 -0.16
CA GLN A 101 -10.36 -15.15 -1.55
C GLN A 101 -10.09 -13.67 -1.83
N ASP A 102 -10.93 -12.75 -1.34
CA ASP A 102 -10.69 -11.30 -1.48
C ASP A 102 -9.36 -10.89 -0.84
N PHE A 103 -9.02 -11.49 0.31
CA PHE A 103 -7.75 -11.23 0.98
C PHE A 103 -6.57 -11.64 0.10
N LEU A 104 -6.56 -12.87 -0.43
CA LEU A 104 -5.49 -13.37 -1.28
C LEU A 104 -5.33 -12.50 -2.54
N GLU A 105 -6.43 -12.16 -3.21
CA GLU A 105 -6.44 -11.26 -4.36
C GLU A 105 -5.94 -9.87 -3.98
N SER A 106 -6.35 -9.34 -2.82
CA SER A 106 -5.87 -8.03 -2.37
C SER A 106 -4.37 -8.00 -2.08
N VAL A 107 -3.71 -9.14 -1.91
CA VAL A 107 -2.25 -9.19 -1.71
C VAL A 107 -1.52 -9.35 -3.04
N VAL A 108 -2.05 -10.16 -3.96
CA VAL A 108 -1.36 -10.54 -5.19
C VAL A 108 -1.71 -9.63 -6.37
N GLU A 109 -2.98 -9.21 -6.48
CA GLU A 109 -3.52 -8.52 -7.65
C GLU A 109 -3.51 -6.99 -7.48
N ALA A 110 -3.37 -6.26 -8.58
CA ALA A 110 -3.49 -4.79 -8.57
C ALA A 110 -4.95 -4.35 -8.36
N ASP A 111 -5.88 -5.04 -9.03
CA ASP A 111 -7.29 -4.70 -9.13
C ASP A 111 -8.17 -5.92 -8.83
N PRO A 112 -9.34 -5.73 -8.19
CA PRO A 112 -10.26 -6.83 -7.90
C PRO A 112 -10.93 -7.35 -9.18
N ARG A 113 -11.42 -8.59 -9.13
CA ARG A 113 -12.27 -9.15 -10.19
C ARG A 113 -13.50 -8.28 -10.45
N PRO A 114 -13.95 -8.14 -11.71
CA PRO A 114 -15.19 -7.44 -12.03
C PRO A 114 -16.38 -8.03 -11.28
N ARG A 115 -17.18 -7.16 -10.66
CA ARG A 115 -18.36 -7.55 -9.89
C ARG A 115 -19.46 -6.51 -10.02
N LEU A 116 -20.71 -6.96 -10.03
CA LEU A 116 -21.87 -6.10 -10.20
C LEU A 116 -22.18 -5.30 -8.93
N LYS A 117 -22.19 -5.97 -7.78
CA LYS A 117 -22.44 -5.38 -6.46
C LYS A 117 -21.80 -6.22 -5.36
N ARG A 118 -21.66 -5.62 -4.17
CA ARG A 118 -21.30 -6.36 -2.95
C ARG A 118 -22.44 -7.30 -2.55
N LYS A 119 -22.08 -8.43 -1.96
CA LYS A 119 -23.03 -9.42 -1.43
C LYS A 119 -23.35 -9.07 0.02
N THR A 120 -24.62 -8.78 0.29
CA THR A 120 -25.13 -8.61 1.65
C THR A 120 -25.39 -9.98 2.27
N LEU A 121 -24.78 -10.25 3.44
CA LEU A 121 -24.92 -11.49 4.19
C LEU A 121 -26.10 -11.41 5.16
N SER A 122 -26.73 -12.56 5.43
CA SER A 122 -27.75 -12.72 6.46
C SER A 122 -27.15 -13.28 7.76
N GLY A 123 -27.88 -13.19 8.88
CA GLY A 123 -27.43 -13.78 10.16
C GLY A 123 -27.18 -15.29 10.05
N ASN A 124 -27.98 -16.00 9.25
CA ASN A 124 -27.79 -17.42 8.99
C ASN A 124 -26.47 -17.71 8.25
N ASP A 125 -26.03 -16.81 7.37
CA ASP A 125 -24.74 -16.96 6.70
C ASP A 125 -23.57 -16.81 7.68
N ILE A 126 -23.72 -15.92 8.66
CA ILE A 126 -22.75 -15.71 9.74
C ILE A 126 -22.69 -16.92 10.66
N ASP A 127 -23.83 -17.49 11.04
CA ASP A 127 -23.85 -18.65 11.94
C ASP A 127 -23.22 -19.89 11.29
N ARG A 128 -23.42 -20.07 9.98
CA ARG A 128 -22.79 -21.16 9.21
C ARG A 128 -21.28 -21.09 9.19
N LEU A 129 -20.65 -19.93 9.45
CA LEU A 129 -19.19 -19.79 9.51
C LEU A 129 -18.54 -20.76 10.51
N LYS A 130 -19.25 -21.06 11.60
CA LYS A 130 -18.80 -21.97 12.65
C LYS A 130 -18.64 -23.41 12.15
N ASP A 131 -19.48 -23.83 11.21
CA ASP A 131 -19.50 -25.19 10.68
C ASP A 131 -18.49 -25.39 9.54
N ILE A 132 -18.18 -24.33 8.81
CA ILE A 132 -17.28 -24.38 7.64
C ILE A 132 -15.81 -24.11 7.99
N THR A 133 -15.54 -23.39 9.09
CA THR A 133 -14.18 -22.93 9.41
C THR A 133 -13.41 -24.07 10.05
N PRO A 134 -12.30 -24.54 9.45
CA PRO A 134 -11.48 -25.58 10.05
C PRO A 134 -10.94 -25.12 11.41
N PRO A 135 -10.89 -26.00 12.42
CA PRO A 135 -10.21 -25.71 13.67
C PRO A 135 -8.70 -25.53 13.47
N LEU A 136 -8.04 -24.87 14.43
CA LEU A 136 -6.60 -24.57 14.42
C LEU A 136 -5.69 -25.77 14.11
N ASN A 137 -6.02 -26.95 14.65
CA ASN A 137 -5.24 -28.18 14.44
C ASN A 137 -5.30 -28.69 12.99
N GLN A 138 -6.29 -28.27 12.20
CA GLN A 138 -6.44 -28.55 10.77
C GLN A 138 -5.89 -27.42 9.89
N GLY A 139 -5.18 -26.45 10.47
CA GLY A 139 -4.50 -25.39 9.72
C GLY A 139 -3.49 -25.96 8.71
N SER A 140 -3.50 -25.41 7.50
CA SER A 140 -2.64 -25.82 6.38
C SER A 140 -2.19 -24.59 5.58
N PRO A 141 -1.14 -24.70 4.72
CA PRO A 141 -0.76 -23.65 3.77
C PRO A 141 -1.77 -23.46 2.62
N HIS A 142 -2.94 -24.08 2.70
CA HIS A 142 -4.05 -23.95 1.75
C HIS A 142 -5.34 -23.48 2.44
N LEU A 143 -5.27 -22.97 3.67
CA LEU A 143 -6.45 -22.62 4.47
C LEU A 143 -7.35 -21.63 3.74
N PHE A 144 -6.79 -20.51 3.27
CA PHE A 144 -7.58 -19.44 2.65
C PHE A 144 -8.10 -19.86 1.27
N ARG A 145 -7.28 -20.56 0.48
CA ARG A 145 -7.68 -21.13 -0.83
C ARG A 145 -8.75 -22.21 -0.72
N SER A 146 -8.74 -22.99 0.36
CA SER A 146 -9.75 -24.03 0.59
C SER A 146 -11.09 -23.42 0.99
N LEU A 147 -11.06 -22.35 1.78
CA LEU A 147 -12.26 -21.61 2.18
C LEU A 147 -12.86 -20.80 1.03
N ARG A 148 -12.04 -20.24 0.13
CA ARG A 148 -12.49 -19.39 -0.99
C ARG A 148 -13.38 -18.24 -0.50
N ASP A 149 -14.63 -18.21 -0.93
CA ASP A 149 -15.62 -17.20 -0.55
C ASP A 149 -16.34 -17.52 0.78
N LYS A 150 -16.03 -18.69 1.38
CA LYS A 150 -16.66 -19.18 2.61
C LYS A 150 -15.91 -18.68 3.84
N GLY A 151 -16.04 -17.40 4.12
CA GLY A 151 -15.44 -16.77 5.29
C GLY A 151 -15.59 -15.27 5.26
N ILE A 152 -15.38 -14.64 6.40
CA ILE A 152 -15.29 -13.19 6.54
C ILE A 152 -14.02 -12.81 7.31
N ILE A 153 -13.43 -11.69 6.92
CA ILE A 153 -12.23 -11.07 7.49
C ILE A 153 -12.54 -9.59 7.67
N SER A 154 -12.45 -9.08 8.90
CA SER A 154 -12.65 -7.65 9.19
C SER A 154 -11.44 -6.82 8.77
N PHE A 155 -11.60 -5.49 8.71
CA PHE A 155 -10.49 -4.60 8.38
C PHE A 155 -9.31 -4.70 9.38
N THR A 156 -9.62 -4.88 10.67
CA THR A 156 -8.62 -5.12 11.74
C THR A 156 -7.82 -6.40 11.49
N GLU A 157 -8.50 -7.48 11.14
CA GLU A 157 -7.89 -8.76 10.81
C GLU A 157 -7.08 -8.71 9.52
N TYR A 158 -7.56 -7.97 8.52
CA TYR A 158 -6.81 -7.69 7.30
C TYR A 158 -5.46 -7.01 7.63
N LEU A 159 -5.45 -6.00 8.51
CA LEU A 159 -4.20 -5.36 8.93
C LEU A 159 -3.29 -6.31 9.70
N PHE A 160 -3.86 -7.17 10.55
CA PHE A 160 -3.11 -8.23 11.23
C PHE A 160 -2.46 -9.18 10.22
N LEU A 161 -3.22 -9.75 9.29
CA LEU A 161 -2.70 -10.65 8.26
C LEU A 161 -1.61 -10.00 7.41
N LEU A 162 -1.80 -8.75 6.99
CA LEU A 162 -0.76 -8.00 6.27
C LEU A 162 0.53 -7.85 7.10
N SER A 163 0.41 -7.64 8.42
CA SER A 163 1.56 -7.53 9.31
C SER A 163 2.31 -8.86 9.50
N VAL A 164 1.62 -9.99 9.29
CA VAL A 164 2.23 -11.32 9.32
C VAL A 164 3.07 -11.58 8.07
N LEU A 165 2.61 -11.18 6.88
CA LEU A 165 3.23 -11.56 5.59
C LEU A 165 4.71 -11.20 5.45
N THR A 166 5.14 -10.11 6.08
CA THR A 166 6.52 -9.59 5.95
C THR A 166 7.31 -9.72 7.25
N LYS A 167 6.79 -10.45 8.24
CA LYS A 167 7.44 -10.57 9.55
C LYS A 167 8.50 -11.68 9.50
N PRO A 168 9.75 -11.43 9.92
CA PRO A 168 10.73 -12.50 10.06
C PRO A 168 10.33 -13.45 11.18
N GLN A 169 10.86 -14.68 11.14
CA GLN A 169 10.58 -15.72 12.12
C GLN A 169 10.98 -15.31 13.55
N SER A 170 12.11 -14.59 13.70
CA SER A 170 12.54 -13.97 14.96
C SER A 170 11.49 -12.99 15.52
N GLY A 171 10.78 -12.29 14.62
CA GLY A 171 9.72 -11.35 14.95
C GLY A 171 8.40 -12.00 15.38
N PHE A 172 8.21 -13.31 15.21
CA PHE A 172 6.96 -13.98 15.58
C PHE A 172 6.79 -14.04 17.09
N ARG A 173 7.86 -14.34 17.83
CA ARG A 173 7.83 -14.36 19.30
C ARG A 173 7.52 -12.98 19.87
N ILE A 174 8.10 -11.94 19.28
CA ILE A 174 7.82 -10.55 19.66
C ILE A 174 6.34 -10.21 19.40
N ALA A 175 5.78 -10.61 18.25
CA ALA A 175 4.36 -10.41 17.98
C ALA A 175 3.48 -11.15 19.01
N PHE A 176 3.80 -12.40 19.30
CA PHE A 176 3.06 -13.21 20.27
C PHE A 176 3.06 -12.57 21.66
N ASN A 177 4.23 -12.16 22.15
CA ASN A 177 4.37 -11.48 23.44
C ASN A 177 3.68 -10.11 23.50
N MET A 178 3.39 -9.49 22.35
CA MET A 178 2.59 -8.25 22.31
C MET A 178 1.09 -8.51 22.45
N PHE A 179 0.65 -9.74 22.17
CA PHE A 179 -0.73 -10.17 22.39
C PHE A 179 -0.93 -10.77 23.79
N ASP A 180 0.03 -11.56 24.27
CA ASP A 180 0.05 -12.16 25.61
C ASP A 180 0.32 -11.07 26.67
N THR A 181 -0.75 -10.46 27.17
CA THR A 181 -0.68 -9.31 28.08
C THR A 181 -0.45 -9.71 29.53
N ASP A 182 -0.91 -10.90 29.91
CA ASP A 182 -0.78 -11.45 31.26
C ASP A 182 0.48 -12.32 31.44
N GLY A 183 1.19 -12.64 30.35
CA GLY A 183 2.44 -13.40 30.35
C GLY A 183 2.24 -14.90 30.56
N ASN A 184 1.02 -15.41 30.36
CA ASN A 184 0.66 -16.81 30.59
C ASN A 184 1.14 -17.75 29.44
N GLN A 185 1.82 -17.21 28.42
CA GLN A 185 2.30 -17.89 27.21
C GLN A 185 1.20 -18.45 26.31
N ARG A 186 0.00 -17.89 26.43
CA ARG A 186 -1.17 -18.13 25.60
C ARG A 186 -1.77 -16.79 25.22
N VAL A 187 -2.55 -16.79 24.15
CA VAL A 187 -3.34 -15.64 23.75
C VAL A 187 -4.79 -16.07 23.76
N ASP A 188 -5.60 -15.42 24.58
CA ASP A 188 -7.04 -15.65 24.59
C ASP A 188 -7.78 -14.78 23.55
N LYS A 189 -9.09 -15.01 23.41
CA LYS A 189 -9.92 -14.25 22.47
C LYS A 189 -9.94 -12.76 22.80
N ASN A 190 -9.97 -12.38 24.07
CA ASN A 190 -10.06 -10.99 24.50
C ASN A 190 -8.76 -10.25 24.22
N GLU A 191 -7.63 -10.87 24.51
CA GLU A 191 -6.28 -10.38 24.21
C GLU A 191 -6.09 -10.14 22.71
N PHE A 192 -6.54 -11.09 21.87
CA PHE A 192 -6.52 -10.89 20.43
C PHE A 192 -7.39 -9.70 19.98
N LEU A 193 -8.55 -9.49 20.64
CA LEU A 193 -9.42 -8.35 20.37
C LEU A 193 -8.87 -7.01 20.89
N VAL A 194 -7.89 -6.99 21.80
CA VAL A 194 -7.23 -5.75 22.24
C VAL A 194 -6.60 -5.01 21.06
N MET A 195 -6.04 -5.74 20.09
CA MET A 195 -5.50 -5.14 18.85
C MET A 195 -6.56 -4.32 18.11
N GLU A 196 -7.82 -4.76 18.12
CA GLU A 196 -8.91 -4.03 17.48
C GLU A 196 -9.21 -2.71 18.19
N LYS A 197 -9.16 -2.71 19.53
CA LYS A 197 -9.29 -1.48 20.32
C LYS A 197 -8.17 -0.52 19.98
N ILE A 198 -6.93 -1.00 19.95
CA ILE A 198 -5.75 -0.16 19.62
C ILE A 198 -5.89 0.45 18.23
N PHE A 199 -6.29 -0.33 17.22
CA PHE A 199 -6.50 0.18 15.87
C PHE A 199 -7.69 1.15 15.78
N SER A 200 -8.78 0.88 16.50
CA SER A 200 -9.94 1.77 16.60
C SER A 200 -9.57 3.12 17.26
N HIS A 201 -8.81 3.12 18.35
CA HIS A 201 -8.30 4.34 18.97
C HIS A 201 -7.35 5.12 18.06
N ALA A 202 -6.43 4.44 17.39
CA ALA A 202 -5.55 5.06 16.40
C ALA A 202 -6.36 5.68 15.22
N TRP A 203 -7.47 5.04 14.85
CA TRP A 203 -8.40 5.51 13.84
C TRP A 203 -9.19 6.76 14.29
N LYS A 204 -9.69 6.78 15.54
CA LYS A 204 -10.33 7.95 16.17
C LYS A 204 -9.39 9.15 16.22
N GLY A 205 -8.17 8.94 16.71
CA GLY A 205 -7.14 9.98 16.82
C GLY A 205 -6.78 10.60 15.47
N LYS A 206 -6.60 9.78 14.42
CA LYS A 206 -6.33 10.28 13.05
C LYS A 206 -7.46 11.09 12.44
N ARG A 207 -8.71 10.84 12.86
CA ARG A 207 -9.91 11.54 12.35
C ARG A 207 -10.37 12.69 13.26
N GLY A 208 -9.66 12.95 14.36
CA GLY A 208 -10.02 13.98 15.34
C GLY A 208 -11.39 13.73 15.98
N ILE A 209 -11.79 12.46 16.08
CA ILE A 209 -12.99 12.05 16.81
C ILE A 209 -12.58 11.96 18.27
N THR A 210 -12.77 13.05 19.01
CA THR A 210 -12.62 13.09 20.47
C THR A 210 -13.84 12.41 21.08
N SER A 211 -13.72 11.13 21.43
CA SER A 211 -14.49 10.63 22.56
C SER A 211 -13.84 11.20 23.82
N GLU A 212 -14.63 11.81 24.70
CA GLU A 212 -14.20 12.16 26.05
C GLU A 212 -13.44 10.96 26.66
N ALA A 213 -12.36 11.25 27.37
CA ALA A 213 -11.47 10.25 27.91
C ALA A 213 -12.17 9.42 29.00
N GLU A 214 -12.98 8.45 28.58
CA GLU A 214 -13.34 7.32 29.42
C GLU A 214 -12.04 6.57 29.77
N PRO A 215 -11.77 6.31 31.05
CA PRO A 215 -10.58 5.59 31.48
C PRO A 215 -10.45 4.23 30.77
N LEU A 216 -9.22 3.73 30.63
CA LEU A 216 -8.90 2.45 30.01
C LEU A 216 -9.52 1.22 30.72
N GLU A 217 -10.35 1.40 31.74
CA GLU A 217 -10.92 0.34 32.55
C GLU A 217 -12.46 0.34 32.49
N SER A 218 -13.02 -0.84 32.18
CA SER A 218 -14.39 -1.28 32.47
C SER A 218 -15.58 -0.86 31.58
N THR A 219 -15.40 -0.25 30.40
CA THR A 219 -16.51 -0.20 29.42
C THR A 219 -16.68 -1.56 28.72
N PRO A 220 -17.90 -2.16 28.70
CA PRO A 220 -18.15 -3.39 27.96
C PRO A 220 -17.75 -3.20 26.48
N LEU A 221 -17.09 -4.21 25.90
CA LEU A 221 -16.69 -4.24 24.48
C LEU A 221 -17.83 -3.83 23.51
N GLN A 222 -19.08 -4.02 23.91
CA GLN A 222 -20.29 -3.64 23.18
C GLN A 222 -20.44 -2.13 22.92
N GLU A 223 -19.91 -1.27 23.79
CA GLU A 223 -20.15 0.19 23.74
C GLU A 223 -19.01 0.97 23.05
N GLN A 224 -17.93 0.29 22.66
CA GLN A 224 -16.76 0.92 22.02
C GLN A 224 -16.85 1.03 20.49
N TYR A 225 -17.96 0.58 19.88
CA TYR A 225 -18.15 0.57 18.42
C TYR A 225 -18.42 1.96 17.87
N ILE A 226 -17.75 2.28 16.75
CA ILE A 226 -17.90 3.56 16.05
C ILE A 226 -18.72 3.31 14.81
N ASN A 227 -19.81 4.06 14.66
CA ASN A 227 -20.49 4.11 13.37
C ASN A 227 -19.68 4.98 12.41
N ASP A 228 -18.84 4.34 11.59
CA ASP A 228 -18.17 5.01 10.50
C ASP A 228 -19.01 4.96 9.22
N GLU A 229 -19.02 6.06 8.48
CA GLU A 229 -19.78 6.17 7.22
C GLU A 229 -19.31 5.15 6.18
N GLN A 230 -18.07 4.65 6.30
CA GLN A 230 -17.45 3.73 5.35
C GLN A 230 -17.59 2.25 5.73
N GLY A 231 -18.14 1.92 6.91
CA GLY A 231 -18.33 0.55 7.37
C GLY A 231 -17.03 -0.25 7.57
N LEU A 232 -15.93 0.41 7.90
CA LEU A 232 -14.64 -0.24 8.19
C LEU A 232 -14.54 -0.66 9.65
N GLN A 233 -15.16 0.11 10.55
CA GLN A 233 -15.13 -0.16 11.98
C GLN A 233 -16.17 -1.21 12.34
N ARG A 234 -15.84 -2.01 13.36
CA ARG A 234 -16.79 -2.99 13.91
C ARG A 234 -18.06 -2.27 14.36
N ARG A 235 -19.21 -2.67 13.82
CA ARG A 235 -20.53 -2.27 14.31
C ARG A 235 -21.08 -3.28 15.33
N HIS A 236 -20.70 -4.56 15.18
CA HIS A 236 -21.14 -5.67 16.03
C HIS A 236 -20.01 -6.69 16.28
N ILE A 237 -20.07 -7.40 17.41
CA ILE A 237 -19.20 -8.55 17.69
C ILE A 237 -19.68 -9.74 16.86
N VAL A 238 -19.08 -9.92 15.69
CA VAL A 238 -19.32 -11.08 14.85
C VAL A 238 -18.12 -12.02 14.94
N ASN A 239 -18.38 -13.31 15.10
CA ASN A 239 -17.34 -14.34 14.98
C ASN A 239 -16.92 -14.44 13.51
N THR A 240 -15.70 -13.96 13.23
CA THR A 240 -15.06 -14.02 11.93
C THR A 240 -14.33 -15.34 11.74
N THR A 241 -13.81 -15.55 10.54
CA THR A 241 -13.03 -16.76 10.20
C THR A 241 -11.83 -16.95 11.12
N LEU A 242 -11.05 -15.90 11.38
CA LEU A 242 -9.85 -16.00 12.23
C LEU A 242 -10.21 -16.27 13.69
N LEU A 243 -11.24 -15.61 14.21
CA LEU A 243 -11.68 -15.82 15.59
C LEU A 243 -12.16 -17.27 15.80
N ILE A 244 -12.92 -17.82 14.84
CA ILE A 244 -13.38 -19.21 14.90
C ILE A 244 -12.21 -20.18 14.74
N HIS A 245 -11.29 -19.90 13.80
CA HIS A 245 -10.13 -20.76 13.55
C HIS A 245 -9.22 -20.85 14.79
N PHE A 246 -8.92 -19.73 15.44
CA PHE A 246 -8.03 -19.68 16.61
C PHE A 246 -8.70 -20.14 17.90
N PHE A 247 -9.90 -19.64 18.20
CA PHE A 247 -10.52 -19.78 19.52
C PHE A 247 -11.72 -20.75 19.52
N GLY A 248 -12.02 -21.35 18.37
CA GLY A 248 -13.16 -22.26 18.19
C GLY A 248 -14.51 -21.53 18.05
N PRO A 249 -15.59 -22.26 17.72
CA PRO A 249 -16.93 -21.70 17.54
C PRO A 249 -17.48 -20.95 18.76
N LYS A 250 -17.07 -21.38 19.97
CA LYS A 250 -17.47 -20.80 21.25
C LYS A 250 -16.49 -19.73 21.76
N GLY A 251 -15.28 -19.65 21.21
CA GLY A 251 -14.27 -18.67 21.61
C GLY A 251 -13.58 -18.96 22.94
N ASN A 252 -13.53 -20.22 23.36
CA ASN A 252 -13.02 -20.66 24.66
C ASN A 252 -11.69 -21.41 24.57
N ASN A 253 -11.15 -21.61 23.37
CA ASN A 253 -9.81 -22.16 23.21
C ASN A 253 -8.78 -21.04 23.31
N ASP A 254 -7.56 -21.38 23.70
CA ASP A 254 -6.44 -20.44 23.73
C ASP A 254 -5.44 -20.75 22.62
N LEU A 255 -4.70 -19.73 22.20
CA LEU A 255 -3.68 -19.82 21.16
C LEU A 255 -2.28 -19.81 21.78
N ASN A 256 -1.57 -20.94 21.70
CA ASN A 256 -0.18 -21.01 22.14
C ASN A 256 0.81 -20.52 21.06
N PHE A 257 2.06 -20.29 21.45
CA PHE A 257 3.09 -19.78 20.55
C PHE A 257 3.34 -20.69 19.34
N ASP A 258 3.37 -22.00 19.52
CA ASP A 258 3.66 -22.95 18.44
C ASP A 258 2.59 -22.93 17.36
N ASN A 259 1.31 -22.90 17.76
CA ASN A 259 0.20 -22.81 16.82
C ASN A 259 0.17 -21.43 16.15
N PHE A 260 0.45 -20.35 16.88
CA PHE A 260 0.56 -19.01 16.31
C PHE A 260 1.66 -18.92 15.26
N ARG A 261 2.87 -19.42 15.59
CA ARG A 261 4.00 -19.53 14.66
C ARG A 261 3.63 -20.35 13.43
N ARG A 262 3.00 -21.51 13.62
CA ARG A 262 2.59 -22.39 12.52
C ARG A 262 1.60 -21.70 11.59
N PHE A 263 0.60 -21.01 12.14
CA PHE A 263 -0.34 -20.21 11.35
C PHE A 263 0.38 -19.14 10.53
N MET A 264 1.28 -18.36 11.14
CA MET A 264 2.02 -17.31 10.46
C MET A 264 2.87 -17.86 9.31
N THR A 265 3.58 -18.98 9.54
CA THR A 265 4.36 -19.65 8.50
C THR A 265 3.46 -20.17 7.38
N HIS A 266 2.36 -20.85 7.70
CA HIS A 266 1.42 -21.35 6.69
C HIS A 266 0.84 -20.21 5.83
N LEU A 267 0.48 -19.08 6.44
CA LEU A 267 -0.03 -17.90 5.72
C LEU A 267 1.01 -17.32 4.76
N GLN A 268 2.26 -17.18 5.23
CA GLN A 268 3.37 -16.73 4.38
C GLN A 268 3.59 -17.70 3.20
N THR A 269 3.64 -19.01 3.47
CA THR A 269 3.75 -20.03 2.43
C THR A 269 2.60 -19.97 1.44
N GLU A 270 1.35 -19.82 1.91
CA GLU A 270 0.16 -19.78 1.06
C GLU A 270 0.20 -18.61 0.06
N VAL A 271 0.59 -17.42 0.53
CA VAL A 271 0.73 -16.24 -0.34
C VAL A 271 1.89 -16.40 -1.32
N LEU A 272 3.03 -16.94 -0.88
CA LEU A 272 4.18 -17.18 -1.76
C LEU A 272 3.87 -18.23 -2.84
N GLU A 273 3.13 -19.29 -2.51
CA GLU A 273 2.68 -20.28 -3.48
C GLU A 273 1.77 -19.68 -4.55
N LEU A 274 0.89 -18.75 -4.17
CA LEU A 274 0.02 -18.04 -5.11
C LEU A 274 0.82 -17.14 -6.04
N GLU A 275 1.75 -16.35 -5.49
CA GLU A 275 2.67 -15.52 -6.29
C GLU A 275 3.48 -16.38 -7.26
N PHE A 276 4.00 -17.52 -6.82
CA PHE A 276 4.73 -18.44 -7.69
C PHE A 276 3.82 -19.02 -8.79
N SER A 277 2.62 -19.46 -8.43
CA SER A 277 1.68 -20.11 -9.36
C SER A 277 1.16 -19.16 -10.44
N GLU A 278 1.01 -17.87 -10.12
CA GLU A 278 0.63 -16.81 -11.08
C GLU A 278 1.60 -16.77 -12.27
N PHE A 279 2.90 -16.92 -12.00
CA PHE A 279 3.94 -16.85 -13.01
C PHE A 279 4.31 -18.21 -13.61
N SER A 280 4.24 -19.29 -12.82
CA SER A 280 4.58 -20.63 -13.32
C SER A 280 3.56 -21.16 -14.32
N LYS A 281 2.34 -20.61 -14.32
CA LYS A 281 1.23 -21.01 -15.22
C LYS A 281 0.97 -22.53 -15.19
N GLY A 282 1.16 -23.13 -14.02
CA GLY A 282 0.98 -24.57 -13.79
C GLY A 282 2.22 -25.43 -14.01
N LEU A 283 3.36 -24.84 -14.38
CA LEU A 283 4.65 -25.53 -14.47
C LEU A 283 5.30 -25.67 -13.08
N PRO A 284 6.20 -26.67 -12.90
CA PRO A 284 6.93 -26.87 -11.63
C PRO A 284 7.99 -25.80 -11.36
N THR A 285 8.39 -25.02 -12.37
CA THR A 285 9.39 -23.97 -12.30
C THR A 285 8.88 -22.68 -12.93
N ILE A 286 9.40 -21.54 -12.45
CA ILE A 286 9.26 -20.23 -13.11
C ILE A 286 10.53 -19.91 -13.90
N SER A 287 10.42 -19.12 -14.97
CA SER A 287 11.62 -18.62 -15.66
C SER A 287 12.37 -17.62 -14.78
N GLU A 288 13.66 -17.44 -15.04
CA GLU A 288 14.51 -16.46 -14.37
C GLU A 288 13.99 -15.03 -14.59
N VAL A 289 13.43 -14.77 -15.78
CA VAL A 289 12.77 -13.49 -16.11
C VAL A 289 11.51 -13.29 -15.26
N ASP A 290 10.67 -14.32 -15.11
CA ASP A 290 9.47 -14.21 -14.28
C ASP A 290 9.82 -14.05 -12.80
N PHE A 291 10.87 -14.72 -12.33
CA PHE A 291 11.43 -14.50 -11.01
C PHE A 291 11.85 -13.03 -10.81
N ALA A 292 12.57 -12.43 -11.76
CA ALA A 292 12.94 -11.03 -11.70
C ALA A 292 11.72 -10.10 -11.67
N LYS A 293 10.69 -10.38 -12.49
CA LYS A 293 9.43 -9.62 -12.48
C LYS A 293 8.76 -9.65 -11.11
N ILE A 294 8.74 -10.80 -10.44
CA ILE A 294 8.20 -10.92 -9.07
C ILE A 294 9.02 -10.08 -8.08
N LEU A 295 10.35 -10.12 -8.17
CA LEU A 295 11.22 -9.35 -7.27
C LEU A 295 11.08 -7.84 -7.46
N LEU A 296 10.91 -7.39 -8.70
CA LEU A 296 10.83 -5.97 -9.06
C LEU A 296 9.40 -5.41 -8.98
N ARG A 297 8.36 -6.24 -8.79
CA ARG A 297 6.95 -5.81 -8.73
C ARG A 297 6.68 -4.71 -7.69
N TYR A 298 7.38 -4.75 -6.56
CA TYR A 298 7.15 -3.84 -5.42
C TYR A 298 8.31 -2.86 -5.19
N THR A 299 9.17 -2.67 -6.18
CA THR A 299 10.26 -1.69 -6.13
C THR A 299 9.80 -0.37 -6.74
N TYR A 300 10.46 0.72 -6.39
CA TYR A 300 10.18 2.06 -6.95
C TYR A 300 11.05 2.33 -8.17
N LEU A 301 11.01 1.42 -9.15
CA LEU A 301 11.69 1.62 -10.43
C LEU A 301 10.73 2.27 -11.41
N ASP A 302 11.25 3.16 -12.26
CA ASP A 302 10.50 3.60 -13.43
C ASP A 302 10.48 2.51 -14.51
N THR A 303 9.69 2.72 -15.58
CA THR A 303 9.53 1.73 -16.64
C THR A 303 10.85 1.46 -17.38
N ASP A 304 11.67 2.48 -17.59
CA ASP A 304 12.93 2.36 -18.33
C ASP A 304 13.96 1.58 -17.50
N GLU A 305 14.11 1.89 -16.21
CA GLU A 305 14.96 1.16 -15.28
C GLU A 305 14.51 -0.30 -15.13
N TYR A 306 13.20 -0.53 -15.02
CA TYR A 306 12.63 -1.88 -14.93
C TYR A 306 13.00 -2.73 -16.14
N ASP A 307 12.83 -2.19 -17.35
CA ASP A 307 13.16 -2.89 -18.60
C ASP A 307 14.67 -3.14 -18.72
N MET A 308 15.52 -2.19 -18.29
CA MET A 308 16.97 -2.39 -18.25
C MET A 308 17.42 -3.58 -17.37
N TYR A 309 16.75 -3.83 -16.24
CA TYR A 309 17.04 -5.00 -15.41
C TYR A 309 16.68 -6.31 -16.10
N LEU A 310 15.55 -6.35 -16.81
CA LEU A 310 15.09 -7.54 -17.52
C LEU A 310 15.96 -7.85 -18.74
N ASP A 311 16.30 -6.83 -19.55
CA ASP A 311 17.16 -6.99 -20.71
C ASP A 311 18.54 -7.52 -20.33
N ARG A 312 19.14 -6.96 -19.28
CA ARG A 312 20.42 -7.44 -18.73
C ARG A 312 20.36 -8.92 -18.33
N LEU A 313 19.26 -9.33 -17.70
CA LEU A 313 19.09 -10.72 -17.29
C LEU A 313 18.99 -11.64 -18.50
N MET A 314 18.22 -11.25 -19.52
CA MET A 314 18.08 -12.02 -20.77
C MET A 314 19.41 -12.14 -21.52
N ASP A 315 20.25 -11.11 -21.51
CA ASP A 315 21.56 -11.13 -22.16
C ASP A 315 22.56 -12.04 -21.44
N ARG A 316 22.51 -12.07 -20.10
CA ARG A 316 23.46 -12.81 -19.26
C ARG A 316 23.07 -14.27 -19.04
N ILE A 317 21.77 -14.60 -19.02
CA ILE A 317 21.27 -15.96 -18.83
C ILE A 317 20.83 -16.54 -20.18
N LYS A 318 21.71 -17.36 -20.77
CA LYS A 318 21.46 -18.00 -22.08
C LYS A 318 20.73 -19.34 -21.98
N GLU A 319 20.87 -20.02 -20.85
CA GLU A 319 20.26 -21.32 -20.58
C GLU A 319 19.24 -21.16 -19.45
N ALA A 320 17.96 -21.31 -19.78
CA ALA A 320 16.89 -21.30 -18.79
C ALA A 320 16.85 -22.65 -18.07
N GLN A 321 17.26 -22.66 -16.80
CA GLN A 321 17.15 -23.83 -15.93
C GLN A 321 15.81 -23.80 -15.18
N GLY A 322 15.31 -22.60 -14.92
CA GLY A 322 14.07 -22.37 -14.20
C GLY A 322 14.25 -22.50 -12.69
N ILE A 323 13.51 -21.69 -11.95
CA ILE A 323 13.57 -21.61 -10.49
C ILE A 323 12.41 -22.41 -9.90
N THR A 324 12.71 -23.33 -9.00
CA THR A 324 11.72 -24.15 -8.29
C THR A 324 11.03 -23.35 -7.18
N PHE A 325 9.88 -23.83 -6.72
CA PHE A 325 9.19 -23.20 -5.59
C PHE A 325 10.04 -23.19 -4.31
N GLU A 326 10.83 -24.25 -4.05
CA GLU A 326 11.69 -24.32 -2.87
C GLU A 326 12.77 -23.23 -2.89
N GLU A 327 13.45 -23.04 -4.02
CA GLU A 327 14.43 -21.97 -4.19
C GLU A 327 13.79 -20.58 -4.04
N PHE A 328 12.63 -20.38 -4.66
CA PHE A 328 11.87 -19.14 -4.54
C PHE A 328 11.46 -18.85 -3.08
N TYR A 329 10.98 -19.86 -2.37
CA TYR A 329 10.55 -19.77 -0.97
C TYR A 329 11.72 -19.39 -0.06
N VAL A 330 12.86 -20.09 -0.19
CA VAL A 330 14.07 -19.80 0.61
C VAL A 330 14.57 -18.38 0.33
N PHE A 331 14.55 -17.93 -0.93
CA PHE A 331 14.90 -16.55 -1.26
C PHE A 331 13.96 -15.52 -0.64
N CYS A 332 12.65 -15.76 -0.67
CA CYS A 332 11.69 -14.86 -0.04
C CYS A 332 11.84 -14.83 1.48
N GLN A 333 12.17 -15.96 2.10
CA GLN A 333 12.50 -16.03 3.52
C GLN A 333 13.77 -15.23 3.85
N PHE A 334 14.78 -15.27 2.98
CA PHE A 334 15.95 -14.41 3.08
C PHE A 334 15.57 -12.92 3.06
N LEU A 335 14.73 -12.50 2.12
CA LEU A 335 14.30 -11.10 2.02
C LEU A 335 13.55 -10.62 3.27
N ASN A 336 12.81 -11.50 3.96
CA ASN A 336 12.18 -11.14 5.24
C ASN A 336 13.19 -10.85 6.36
N ASN A 337 14.42 -11.36 6.25
CA ASN A 337 15.54 -11.10 7.17
C ASN A 337 16.57 -10.12 6.57
N LEU A 338 16.16 -9.28 5.61
CA LEU A 338 17.07 -8.35 4.93
C LEU A 338 17.69 -7.32 5.89
N GLU A 339 17.02 -6.98 7.00
CA GLU A 339 17.60 -6.09 8.01
C GLU A 339 18.82 -6.71 8.69
N ASP A 340 18.77 -7.98 9.08
CA ASP A 340 19.90 -8.71 9.67
C ASP A 340 21.04 -8.85 8.66
N PHE A 341 20.70 -9.16 7.40
CA PHE A 341 21.68 -9.18 6.31
C PHE A 341 22.31 -7.80 6.09
N THR A 342 21.52 -6.72 6.17
CA THR A 342 22.03 -5.34 6.05
C THR A 342 23.01 -5.02 7.17
N ILE A 343 22.80 -5.51 8.40
CA ILE A 343 23.74 -5.34 9.51
C ILE A 343 25.06 -6.04 9.20
N ALA A 344 25.03 -7.28 8.71
CA ALA A 344 26.24 -8.00 8.31
C ALA A 344 26.97 -7.29 7.14
N MET A 345 26.21 -6.80 6.16
CA MET A 345 26.70 -6.03 5.02
C MET A 345 27.36 -4.70 5.41
N ARG A 346 26.94 -4.07 6.52
CA ARG A 346 27.45 -2.74 6.91
C ARG A 346 28.97 -2.72 7.04
N MET A 347 29.58 -3.79 7.55
CA MET A 347 31.04 -3.88 7.67
C MET A 347 31.73 -3.80 6.31
N TYR A 348 31.18 -4.45 5.28
CA TYR A 348 31.67 -4.41 3.91
C TYR A 348 31.47 -3.04 3.26
N THR A 349 30.29 -2.44 3.47
CA THR A 349 30.00 -1.10 2.93
C THR A 349 30.86 0.00 3.55
N LEU A 350 31.22 -0.12 4.83
CA LEU A 350 32.10 0.85 5.49
C LEU A 350 33.55 0.78 4.97
N ALA A 351 33.94 -0.37 4.43
CA ALA A 351 35.23 -0.57 3.79
C ALA A 351 35.18 -0.32 2.27
N ASP A 352 34.06 0.19 1.74
CA ASP A 352 33.77 0.31 0.30
C ASP A 352 34.07 -0.98 -0.48
N HIS A 353 33.85 -2.13 0.15
CA HIS A 353 34.08 -3.44 -0.45
C HIS A 353 32.75 -4.03 -0.95
N PRO A 354 32.57 -4.22 -2.27
CA PRO A 354 31.43 -4.96 -2.82
C PRO A 354 31.58 -6.46 -2.53
N ILE A 355 30.47 -7.19 -2.56
CA ILE A 355 30.41 -8.57 -2.07
C ILE A 355 30.46 -9.58 -3.21
N SER A 356 31.32 -10.59 -3.06
CA SER A 356 31.41 -11.71 -3.99
C SER A 356 30.27 -12.73 -3.82
N LYS A 357 30.07 -13.60 -4.82
CA LYS A 357 29.05 -14.67 -4.78
C LYS A 357 29.19 -15.59 -3.57
N ASP A 358 30.43 -15.95 -3.20
CA ASP A 358 30.70 -16.84 -2.06
C ASP A 358 30.37 -16.18 -0.72
N GLU A 359 30.70 -14.90 -0.58
CA GLU A 359 30.38 -14.11 0.60
C GLU A 359 28.87 -13.88 0.72
N PHE A 360 28.20 -13.59 -0.39
CA PHE A 360 26.75 -13.50 -0.44
C PHE A 360 26.10 -14.81 0.01
N HIS A 361 26.54 -15.94 -0.56
CA HIS A 361 26.04 -17.26 -0.18
C HIS A 361 26.24 -17.53 1.32
N ARG A 362 27.43 -17.23 1.86
CA ARG A 362 27.74 -17.38 3.29
C ARG A 362 26.84 -16.50 4.16
N ALA A 363 26.67 -15.23 3.79
CA ALA A 363 25.88 -14.28 4.56
C ALA A 363 24.38 -14.65 4.56
N VAL A 364 23.83 -15.14 3.44
CA VAL A 364 22.45 -15.65 3.41
C VAL A 364 22.30 -16.87 4.32
N LYS A 365 23.26 -17.80 4.32
CA LYS A 365 23.26 -18.98 5.20
C LYS A 365 23.28 -18.59 6.67
N ILE A 366 24.05 -17.57 7.05
CA ILE A 366 24.09 -17.05 8.43
C ILE A 366 22.73 -16.44 8.82
N CYS A 367 22.10 -15.66 7.94
CA CYS A 367 20.85 -14.96 8.27
C CYS A 367 19.62 -15.87 8.29
N THR A 368 19.59 -16.90 7.43
CA THR A 368 18.40 -17.74 7.24
C THR A 368 18.52 -19.15 7.82
N GLY A 369 19.75 -19.63 8.05
CA GLY A 369 20.01 -21.03 8.35
C GLY A 369 19.91 -21.97 7.15
N THR A 370 19.52 -21.48 5.97
CA THR A 370 19.32 -22.25 4.73
C THR A 370 20.31 -21.85 3.64
N ASN A 371 20.69 -22.78 2.77
CA ASN A 371 21.58 -22.49 1.64
C ASN A 371 20.74 -22.10 0.42
N LEU A 372 21.23 -21.15 -0.37
CA LEU A 372 20.68 -20.88 -1.70
C LEU A 372 21.35 -21.78 -2.73
N SER A 373 20.64 -22.16 -3.78
CA SER A 373 21.27 -22.86 -4.90
C SER A 373 22.25 -21.95 -5.63
N SER A 374 23.31 -22.54 -6.20
CA SER A 374 24.29 -21.79 -6.99
C SER A 374 23.64 -21.11 -8.20
N HIS A 375 22.66 -21.78 -8.82
CA HIS A 375 21.86 -21.22 -9.92
C HIS A 375 21.10 -19.96 -9.51
N LEU A 376 20.42 -19.99 -8.36
CA LEU A 376 19.68 -18.82 -7.87
C LEU A 376 20.61 -17.65 -7.53
N VAL A 377 21.75 -17.92 -6.87
CA VAL A 377 22.75 -16.86 -6.59
C VAL A 377 23.29 -16.27 -7.89
N HIS A 378 23.60 -17.11 -8.88
CA HIS A 378 24.02 -16.64 -10.20
C HIS A 378 22.96 -15.73 -10.84
N THR A 379 21.68 -16.11 -10.77
CA THR A 379 20.56 -15.34 -11.32
C THR A 379 20.40 -13.99 -10.62
N VAL A 380 20.53 -13.95 -9.29
CA VAL A 380 20.47 -12.70 -8.50
C VAL A 380 21.61 -11.76 -8.88
N PHE A 381 22.85 -12.27 -9.04
CA PHE A 381 23.97 -11.44 -9.49
C PHE A 381 23.76 -10.97 -10.92
N ALA A 382 23.33 -11.85 -11.84
CA ALA A 382 23.05 -11.46 -13.22
C ALA A 382 22.02 -10.33 -13.32
N LEU A 383 21.03 -10.31 -12.43
CA LEU A 383 20.02 -9.26 -12.33
C LEU A 383 20.59 -7.95 -11.74
N PHE A 384 21.22 -8.00 -10.56
CA PHE A 384 21.53 -6.81 -9.78
C PHE A 384 22.90 -6.19 -10.02
N ASP A 385 23.90 -6.95 -10.49
CA ASP A 385 25.24 -6.46 -10.82
C ASP A 385 25.16 -5.51 -12.04
N VAL A 386 25.18 -4.20 -11.82
CA VAL A 386 24.95 -3.20 -12.88
C VAL A 386 26.21 -2.97 -13.70
N ASP A 387 27.37 -2.91 -13.05
CA ASP A 387 28.65 -2.60 -13.68
C ASP A 387 29.36 -3.82 -14.30
N GLY A 388 28.89 -5.02 -13.98
CA GLY A 388 29.40 -6.29 -14.51
C GLY A 388 30.71 -6.72 -13.84
N ASP A 389 31.02 -6.22 -12.65
CA ASP A 389 32.24 -6.56 -11.92
C ASP A 389 32.18 -7.95 -11.26
N GLY A 390 31.01 -8.61 -11.27
CA GLY A 390 30.79 -9.92 -10.68
C GLY A 390 30.54 -9.89 -9.17
N LEU A 391 30.39 -8.69 -8.59
CA LEU A 391 30.18 -8.40 -7.18
C LEU A 391 28.81 -7.72 -7.00
N LEU A 392 28.39 -7.54 -5.75
CA LEU A 392 27.17 -6.82 -5.40
C LEU A 392 27.45 -5.72 -4.39
N SER A 393 27.18 -4.49 -4.77
CA SER A 393 27.22 -3.34 -3.89
C SER A 393 25.89 -3.13 -3.14
N TYR A 394 25.93 -2.29 -2.10
CA TYR A 394 24.73 -1.91 -1.34
C TYR A 394 23.63 -1.30 -2.20
N ARG A 395 24.01 -0.44 -3.16
CA ARG A 395 23.06 0.29 -4.01
C ARG A 395 22.40 -0.63 -5.03
N GLU A 396 23.13 -1.62 -5.51
CA GLU A 396 22.63 -2.57 -6.50
C GLU A 396 21.58 -3.52 -5.94
N PHE A 397 21.78 -4.01 -4.71
CA PHE A 397 20.91 -5.03 -4.14
C PHE A 397 20.03 -4.51 -2.99
N ILE A 398 20.64 -4.04 -1.91
CA ILE A 398 19.93 -3.72 -0.66
C ILE A 398 18.95 -2.57 -0.86
N ALA A 399 19.38 -1.50 -1.54
CA ALA A 399 18.53 -0.33 -1.77
C ALA A 399 17.22 -0.71 -2.47
N ILE A 400 17.31 -1.59 -3.47
CA ILE A 400 16.16 -2.03 -4.26
C ILE A 400 15.28 -3.01 -3.46
N MET A 401 15.90 -4.00 -2.79
CA MET A 401 15.16 -5.03 -2.06
C MET A 401 14.51 -4.53 -0.76
N LYS A 402 15.03 -3.45 -0.16
CA LYS A 402 14.44 -2.84 1.03
C LYS A 402 13.03 -2.32 0.77
N ASP A 403 12.78 -1.79 -0.43
CA ASP A 403 11.45 -1.30 -0.80
C ASP A 403 10.48 -2.46 -1.03
N ARG A 404 10.96 -3.52 -1.70
CA ARG A 404 10.19 -4.75 -1.94
C ARG A 404 9.71 -5.41 -0.64
N LEU A 405 10.50 -5.40 0.44
CA LEU A 405 10.09 -5.98 1.74
C LEU A 405 8.72 -5.47 2.22
N HIS A 406 8.35 -4.26 1.82
CA HIS A 406 7.10 -3.64 2.24
C HIS A 406 5.90 -4.00 1.33
N ARG A 407 6.09 -4.79 0.27
CA ARG A 407 5.04 -5.23 -0.68
C ARG A 407 4.13 -4.08 -1.15
N GLY A 408 4.69 -2.88 -1.37
CA GLY A 408 3.93 -1.68 -1.74
C GLY A 408 3.06 -1.06 -0.63
N PHE A 409 3.07 -1.59 0.60
CA PHE A 409 2.25 -1.10 1.72
C PHE A 409 2.88 0.05 2.50
N LYS A 410 4.16 0.38 2.26
CA LYS A 410 4.76 1.65 2.69
C LYS A 410 4.65 2.64 1.55
N THR A 411 3.60 3.46 1.54
CA THR A 411 3.70 4.74 0.84
C THR A 411 4.73 5.57 1.60
N TYR A 412 5.94 5.72 1.05
CA TYR A 412 6.63 6.97 1.26
C TYR A 412 5.66 8.01 0.73
N ALA A 413 5.05 8.79 1.62
CA ALA A 413 4.56 10.08 1.17
C ALA A 413 5.81 10.72 0.60
N LYS A 414 5.92 10.72 -0.74
CA LYS A 414 6.83 11.61 -1.43
C LYS A 414 6.52 12.95 -0.80
N ASN A 415 7.40 13.40 0.08
CA ASN A 415 7.43 14.78 0.55
C ASN A 415 7.89 15.58 -0.67
N GLU A 416 7.10 15.55 -1.73
CA GLU A 416 7.28 16.24 -2.98
C GLU A 416 6.12 17.22 -3.10
N GLY A 417 6.43 18.42 -3.56
CA GLY A 417 5.49 19.52 -3.66
C GLY A 417 5.48 20.46 -2.45
N TRP A 418 4.53 21.39 -2.49
CA TRP A 418 4.51 22.61 -1.68
C TRP A 418 4.53 22.37 -0.15
N GLN A 419 3.97 21.26 0.33
CA GLN A 419 3.95 20.96 1.77
C GLN A 419 5.30 20.52 2.31
N ALA A 420 6.08 19.78 1.53
CA ALA A 420 7.42 19.38 1.91
C ALA A 420 8.39 20.57 1.91
N PHE A 421 8.27 21.44 0.90
CA PHE A 421 8.97 22.71 0.84
C PHE A 421 8.65 23.59 2.06
N LYS A 422 7.37 23.74 2.43
CA LYS A 422 6.97 24.47 3.64
C LYS A 422 7.53 23.88 4.93
N ASN A 423 7.56 22.55 5.06
CA ASN A 423 8.10 21.91 6.26
C ASN A 423 9.62 22.07 6.36
N CYS A 424 10.35 21.95 5.25
CA CYS A 424 11.78 22.21 5.19
C CYS A 424 12.10 23.68 5.51
N LEU A 425 11.38 24.62 4.89
CA LEU A 425 11.56 26.06 5.14
C LEU A 425 11.22 26.43 6.59
N LYS A 426 10.20 25.80 7.19
CA LYS A 426 9.83 26.00 8.59
C LYS A 426 10.85 25.40 9.56
N GLN A 427 11.55 24.33 9.19
CA GLN A 427 12.65 23.77 9.98
C GLN A 427 13.89 24.66 9.91
N GLU A 428 14.27 25.14 8.73
CA GLU A 428 15.38 26.08 8.56
C GLU A 428 15.14 27.42 9.29
N MET A 429 13.91 27.93 9.28
CA MET A 429 13.55 29.13 10.04
C MET A 429 13.52 28.93 11.57
N LYS A 430 13.60 27.69 12.06
CA LYS A 430 13.71 27.38 13.50
C LYS A 430 15.15 27.14 13.94
N SER A 431 16.07 26.91 12.99
CA SER A 431 17.50 26.72 13.25
C SER A 431 18.32 28.01 13.10
N GLN A 432 17.65 29.13 12.81
CA GLN A 432 18.13 30.50 13.04
C GLN A 432 17.46 31.06 14.29
#